data_AF-A0A2G6TB22-F1
#
_entry.id   AF-A0A2G6TB22-F1
#
_cell.length_a   1.000
_cell.length_b   1.000
_cell.length_c   1.000
_cell.angle_alpha   90.00
_cell.angle_beta   90.00
_cell.angle_gamma   90.00
#
_symmetry.space_group_name_H-M   'P 1'
#
loop_
_entity.id
_entity.type
_entity.pdbx_description
1 polymer ?
#
loop_
_entity_poly.entity_id
_entity_poly.type
_entity_poly.pdbx_seq_one_letter_code
_entity_poly.pdbx_strand_id
1 'polypeptide(L)'
;MMGYYSIYPNVIDYLSTTYANPVGIAYDVTGNRIAIVEFKTKVSFIDATTFKVLNTILASSLDLFIASIGFDSVNNRFFVGSDNVNGKVHIISGIDYSVTLNAIYVPTESIYRDFRFDYSTDRMFISCYGAASQPISKISVHKISDLTLITSFDADKASGIEIDTTARKFYVAGHTSANIKVYDLDTYSLLNTITGSGDFALSLVYGITQDPSNSDYMIIQDYNLNKLCLLQKSTNTIIKQIKGFTSARLSVFINDKIYVTLGNTTNRVAVIKKFY
;
A
#
# COMPACT_ATOMS: atom_id res chain seq x y z
N MET A 1 20.36 24.51 -11.92
CA MET A 1 19.01 23.91 -12.10
C MET A 1 19.11 22.95 -13.27
N MET A 2 19.44 21.67 -13.03
CA MET A 2 19.41 20.65 -14.09
C MET A 2 18.05 19.98 -14.04
N GLY A 3 17.21 20.28 -15.05
CA GLY A 3 15.95 19.58 -15.25
C GLY A 3 16.22 18.14 -15.66
N TYR A 4 15.97 17.20 -14.75
CA TYR A 4 15.85 15.79 -15.11
C TYR A 4 14.54 15.62 -15.88
N TYR A 5 14.60 15.69 -17.20
CA TYR A 5 13.54 15.17 -18.06
C TYR A 5 13.40 13.68 -17.75
N SER A 6 12.20 13.29 -17.31
CA SER A 6 11.86 11.89 -17.09
C SER A 6 12.03 11.11 -18.40
N ILE A 7 12.82 10.02 -18.36
CA ILE A 7 12.93 9.01 -19.43
C ILE A 7 11.63 8.19 -19.61
N TYR A 8 10.58 8.49 -18.84
CA TYR A 8 9.30 7.80 -18.86
C TYR A 8 8.16 8.80 -19.15
N PRO A 9 7.40 8.62 -20.24
CA PRO A 9 6.45 9.63 -20.74
C PRO A 9 5.31 9.97 -19.76
N ASN A 10 5.10 9.16 -18.73
CA ASN A 10 3.99 9.32 -17.79
C ASN A 10 4.41 9.83 -16.41
N VAL A 11 5.71 9.82 -16.09
CA VAL A 11 6.20 10.46 -14.86
C VAL A 11 6.33 11.95 -15.13
N ILE A 12 5.49 12.72 -14.44
CA ILE A 12 5.41 14.18 -14.61
C ILE A 12 6.18 14.93 -13.54
N ASP A 13 6.49 14.28 -12.41
CA ASP A 13 7.30 14.87 -11.35
C ASP A 13 7.83 13.78 -10.38
N TYR A 14 8.66 14.18 -9.44
CA TYR A 14 9.01 13.42 -8.24
C TYR A 14 8.78 14.30 -7.00
N LEU A 15 8.37 13.71 -5.88
CA LEU A 15 8.38 14.45 -4.62
C LEU A 15 9.82 14.93 -4.34
N SER A 16 9.96 16.20 -3.94
CA SER A 16 11.25 16.94 -3.92
C SER A 16 12.30 16.43 -2.93
N THR A 17 11.97 15.43 -2.13
CA THR A 17 12.87 14.79 -1.16
C THR A 17 13.38 13.45 -1.67
N THR A 18 14.66 13.19 -1.45
CA THR A 18 15.22 11.84 -1.58
C THR A 18 14.88 11.03 -0.34
N TYR A 19 14.39 9.81 -0.53
CA TYR A 19 13.94 8.91 0.54
C TYR A 19 14.92 7.75 0.71
N ALA A 20 15.23 7.35 1.93
CA ALA A 20 16.00 6.15 2.19
C ALA A 20 15.09 4.91 2.05
N ASN A 21 14.96 4.38 0.82
CA ASN A 21 14.14 3.22 0.49
C ASN A 21 12.65 3.41 0.87
N PRO A 22 11.88 4.23 0.13
CA PRO A 22 10.45 4.40 0.40
C PRO A 22 9.69 3.12 0.05
N VAL A 23 8.83 2.67 0.97
CA VAL A 23 8.13 1.38 0.87
C VAL A 23 6.63 1.49 1.07
N GLY A 24 6.21 2.30 2.04
CA GLY A 24 4.81 2.54 2.36
C GLY A 24 4.40 3.95 1.96
N ILE A 25 3.15 4.11 1.53
CA ILE A 25 2.56 5.41 1.24
C ILE A 25 1.08 5.38 1.60
N ALA A 26 0.60 6.43 2.25
CA ALA A 26 -0.81 6.65 2.55
C ALA A 26 -1.17 8.11 2.25
N TYR A 27 -2.40 8.34 1.80
CA TYR A 27 -2.94 9.67 1.63
C TYR A 27 -3.94 9.96 2.74
N ASP A 28 -3.64 11.00 3.50
CA ASP A 28 -4.57 11.60 4.43
C ASP A 28 -5.40 12.66 3.71
N VAL A 29 -6.62 12.25 3.36
CA VAL A 29 -7.64 13.10 2.73
C VAL A 29 -8.13 14.22 3.64
N THR A 30 -8.05 14.05 4.97
CA THR A 30 -8.61 14.98 5.95
C THR A 30 -7.68 16.18 6.17
N GLY A 31 -6.39 15.91 6.35
CA GLY A 31 -5.35 16.93 6.48
C GLY A 31 -4.69 17.33 5.17
N ASN A 32 -5.04 16.68 4.04
CA ASN A 32 -4.40 16.83 2.73
C ASN A 32 -2.88 16.58 2.79
N ARG A 33 -2.48 15.42 3.32
CA ARG A 33 -1.07 15.06 3.54
C ARG A 33 -0.73 13.70 2.96
N ILE A 34 0.51 13.55 2.51
CA ILE A 34 1.08 12.28 2.11
C ILE A 34 1.96 11.78 3.25
N ALA A 35 1.70 10.57 3.74
CA ALA A 35 2.58 9.90 4.69
C ALA A 35 3.41 8.85 3.94
N ILE A 36 4.73 8.89 4.10
CA ILE A 36 5.66 7.98 3.42
C ILE A 36 6.49 7.26 4.47
N VAL A 37 6.54 5.93 4.35
CA VAL A 37 7.42 5.09 5.15
C VAL A 37 8.71 4.87 4.40
N GLU A 38 9.81 5.28 5.00
CA GLU A 38 11.16 4.87 4.63
C GLU A 38 11.53 3.64 5.45
N PHE A 39 11.91 2.57 4.76
CA PHE A 39 12.03 1.24 5.35
C PHE A 39 12.93 1.24 6.58
N LYS A 40 12.40 0.77 7.71
CA LYS A 40 13.07 0.67 9.02
C LYS A 40 13.60 1.98 9.61
N THR A 41 13.34 3.13 8.99
CA THR A 41 14.00 4.38 9.37
C THR A 41 13.04 5.43 9.91
N LYS A 42 12.04 5.85 9.13
CA LYS A 42 11.12 6.93 9.54
C LYS A 42 9.84 7.00 8.71
N VAL A 43 8.83 7.63 9.30
CA VAL A 43 7.63 8.10 8.59
C VAL A 43 7.77 9.59 8.36
N SER A 44 7.68 10.03 7.11
CA SER A 44 7.69 11.44 6.72
C SER A 44 6.26 11.86 6.34
N PHE A 45 5.74 12.92 6.95
CA PHE A 45 4.44 13.52 6.63
C PHE A 45 4.67 14.77 5.81
N ILE A 46 3.99 14.87 4.67
CA ILE A 46 4.26 15.86 3.63
C ILE A 46 2.96 16.53 3.25
N ASP A 47 2.98 17.85 3.11
CA ASP A 47 1.85 18.60 2.57
C ASP A 47 1.63 18.24 1.10
N ALA A 48 0.44 17.76 0.74
CA ALA A 48 0.18 17.24 -0.61
C ALA A 48 0.08 18.34 -1.69
N THR A 49 0.07 19.62 -1.30
CA THR A 49 0.00 20.77 -2.21
C THR A 49 1.38 21.39 -2.45
N THR A 50 2.16 21.56 -1.40
CA THR A 50 3.46 22.25 -1.41
C THR A 50 4.65 21.29 -1.41
N PHE A 51 4.41 20.01 -1.13
CA PHE A 51 5.42 18.96 -0.99
C PHE A 51 6.49 19.23 0.07
N LYS A 52 6.19 20.12 1.01
CA LYS A 52 7.05 20.36 2.18
C LYS A 52 6.81 19.30 3.23
N VAL A 53 7.89 18.85 3.88
CA VAL A 53 7.80 17.98 5.05
C VAL A 53 7.18 18.78 6.19
N LEU A 54 6.07 18.27 6.72
CA LEU A 54 5.35 18.83 7.86
C LEU A 54 5.86 18.23 9.18
N ASN A 55 6.12 16.92 9.19
CA ASN A 55 6.64 16.23 10.35
C ASN A 55 7.41 14.96 9.95
N THR A 56 8.22 14.42 10.86
CA THR A 56 8.95 13.18 10.70
C THR A 56 8.97 12.43 12.03
N ILE A 57 8.61 11.14 12.00
CA ILE A 57 8.66 10.24 13.15
C ILE A 57 9.70 9.16 12.88
N LEU A 58 10.71 9.05 13.74
CA LEU A 58 11.77 8.07 13.61
C LEU A 58 11.33 6.70 14.10
N ALA A 59 11.73 5.64 13.39
CA ALA A 59 11.46 4.26 13.76
C ALA A 59 12.01 3.90 15.16
N SER A 60 13.13 4.50 15.56
CA SER A 60 13.70 4.36 16.91
C SER A 60 12.77 4.87 18.02
N SER A 61 11.97 5.91 17.74
CA SER A 61 10.97 6.41 18.70
C SER A 61 9.74 5.51 18.79
N LEU A 62 9.57 4.60 17.81
CA LEU A 62 8.48 3.63 17.76
C LEU A 62 8.92 2.26 18.29
N ASP A 63 10.20 2.01 18.55
CA ASP A 63 10.70 0.65 18.84
C ASP A 63 10.23 -0.37 17.78
N LEU A 64 10.30 0.05 16.50
CA LEU A 64 9.79 -0.70 15.36
C LEU A 64 10.77 -0.73 14.19
N PHE A 65 10.66 -1.76 13.35
CA PHE A 65 11.20 -1.75 11.99
C PHE A 65 10.11 -1.41 11.00
N ILE A 66 9.73 -0.15 10.86
CA ILE A 66 8.56 0.23 10.04
C ILE A 66 8.66 -0.22 8.57
N ALA A 67 7.55 -0.75 8.01
CA ALA A 67 7.47 -1.23 6.63
C ALA A 67 6.20 -0.81 5.89
N SER A 68 5.16 -0.40 6.59
CA SER A 68 3.85 -0.15 6.00
C SER A 68 3.11 0.95 6.75
N ILE A 69 2.18 1.59 6.03
CA ILE A 69 1.32 2.62 6.59
C ILE A 69 -0.04 2.58 5.92
N GLY A 70 -1.10 2.82 6.68
CA GLY A 70 -2.42 3.14 6.15
C GLY A 70 -3.05 4.29 6.92
N PHE A 71 -4.01 4.96 6.29
CA PHE A 71 -4.72 6.07 6.90
C PHE A 71 -6.19 5.73 7.11
N ASP A 72 -6.63 5.83 8.36
CA ASP A 72 -8.02 5.75 8.76
C ASP A 72 -8.63 7.15 8.76
N SER A 73 -9.38 7.46 7.70
CA SER A 73 -9.97 8.78 7.46
C SER A 73 -11.11 9.12 8.41
N VAL A 74 -11.86 8.13 8.88
CA VAL A 74 -13.00 8.34 9.80
C VAL A 74 -12.50 8.75 11.19
N ASN A 75 -11.46 8.09 11.69
CA ASN A 75 -10.90 8.39 13.02
C ASN A 75 -9.66 9.29 12.97
N ASN A 76 -9.31 9.81 11.78
CA ASN A 76 -8.16 10.68 11.52
C ASN A 76 -6.86 10.19 12.18
N ARG A 77 -6.43 8.97 11.83
CA ARG A 77 -5.25 8.33 12.40
C ARG A 77 -4.53 7.46 11.38
N PHE A 78 -3.22 7.31 11.53
CA PHE A 78 -2.40 6.43 10.72
C PHE A 78 -2.06 5.16 11.50
N PHE A 79 -2.08 4.03 10.81
CA PHE A 79 -1.58 2.76 11.31
C PHE A 79 -0.23 2.49 10.68
N VAL A 80 0.80 2.24 11.49
CA VAL A 80 2.16 1.97 11.02
C VAL A 80 2.57 0.58 11.44
N GLY A 81 2.82 -0.27 10.45
CA GLY A 81 3.16 -1.67 10.64
C GLY A 81 4.67 -1.92 10.62
N SER A 82 5.10 -2.86 11.46
CA SER A 82 6.48 -3.35 11.55
C SER A 82 6.88 -4.43 10.54
N ASP A 83 8.18 -4.51 10.28
CA ASP A 83 8.91 -5.48 9.46
C ASP A 83 9.49 -6.65 10.28
N ASN A 84 9.14 -6.80 11.56
CA ASN A 84 9.72 -7.81 12.45
C ASN A 84 8.74 -8.91 12.86
N VAL A 85 9.31 -10.07 13.20
CA VAL A 85 8.62 -11.16 13.91
C VAL A 85 8.19 -10.62 15.28
N ASN A 86 6.95 -10.84 15.69
CA ASN A 86 6.21 -10.17 16.79
C ASN A 86 5.72 -8.75 16.48
N GLY A 87 5.49 -8.44 15.20
CA GLY A 87 5.16 -7.10 14.73
C GLY A 87 4.11 -6.38 15.57
N LYS A 88 4.46 -5.18 16.05
CA LYS A 88 3.49 -4.23 16.62
C LYS A 88 2.95 -3.34 15.50
N VAL A 89 1.75 -2.82 15.70
CA VAL A 89 1.20 -1.70 14.92
C VAL A 89 1.19 -0.48 15.82
N HIS A 90 1.69 0.64 15.33
CA HIS A 90 1.62 1.92 16.06
C HIS A 90 0.53 2.78 15.45
N ILE A 91 -0.18 3.52 16.30
CA ILE A 91 -1.16 4.49 15.85
C ILE A 91 -0.58 5.89 16.01
N ILE A 92 -0.58 6.64 14.92
CA ILE A 92 -0.16 8.03 14.90
C ILE A 92 -1.40 8.88 14.68
N SER A 93 -1.65 9.82 15.58
CA SER A 93 -2.73 10.79 15.46
C SER A 93 -2.57 11.62 14.19
N GLY A 94 -3.62 11.71 13.39
CA GLY A 94 -3.68 12.63 12.26
C GLY A 94 -3.80 14.09 12.68
N ILE A 95 -4.10 14.39 13.94
CA ILE A 95 -4.27 15.78 14.38
C ILE A 95 -2.92 16.41 14.69
N ASP A 96 -2.12 15.74 15.51
CA ASP A 96 -0.93 16.30 16.15
C ASP A 96 0.31 15.40 16.06
N TYR A 97 0.22 14.28 15.33
CA TYR A 97 1.27 13.28 15.17
C TYR A 97 1.68 12.58 16.48
N SER A 98 0.89 12.72 17.55
CA SER A 98 1.11 11.96 18.78
C SER A 98 1.03 10.46 18.51
N VAL A 99 1.94 9.70 19.11
CA VAL A 99 2.03 8.24 18.94
C VAL A 99 1.38 7.57 20.13
N THR A 100 0.39 6.73 19.88
CA THR A 100 -0.15 5.81 20.87
C THR A 100 0.24 4.39 20.51
N LEU A 101 0.79 3.66 21.49
CA LEU A 101 1.00 2.23 21.36
C LEU A 101 -0.32 1.52 21.60
N ASN A 102 -0.94 1.03 20.52
CA ASN A 102 -2.05 0.09 20.60
C ASN A 102 -1.61 -1.24 19.99
N ALA A 103 -1.64 -2.31 20.77
CA ALA A 103 -1.31 -3.63 20.28
C ALA A 103 -2.48 -4.18 19.46
N ILE A 104 -2.47 -3.92 18.14
CA ILE A 104 -3.16 -4.83 17.23
C ILE A 104 -2.36 -6.13 17.28
N TYR A 105 -2.94 -7.14 17.93
CA TYR A 105 -2.33 -8.46 17.97
C TYR A 105 -2.66 -9.19 16.68
N VAL A 106 -1.73 -9.14 15.73
CA VAL A 106 -1.71 -10.08 14.62
C VAL A 106 -0.80 -11.24 15.02
N PRO A 107 -1.13 -12.50 14.66
CA PRO A 107 -0.32 -13.67 15.01
C PRO A 107 1.18 -13.41 14.85
N THR A 108 1.93 -13.81 15.87
CA THR A 108 3.27 -13.37 16.31
C THR A 108 4.42 -13.48 15.30
N GLU A 109 4.16 -13.76 14.03
CA GLU A 109 5.18 -14.19 13.06
C GLU A 109 5.04 -13.53 11.69
N SER A 110 4.22 -12.48 11.61
CA SER A 110 3.85 -11.82 10.37
C SER A 110 4.46 -10.43 10.21
N ILE A 111 4.77 -10.10 8.96
CA ILE A 111 5.31 -8.82 8.56
C ILE A 111 4.23 -7.96 7.90
N TYR A 112 3.92 -6.78 8.43
CA TYR A 112 2.84 -5.94 7.91
C TYR A 112 3.22 -5.27 6.59
N ARG A 113 2.35 -5.36 5.57
CA ARG A 113 2.61 -4.81 4.23
C ARG A 113 1.67 -3.70 3.84
N ASP A 114 0.39 -3.82 4.15
CA ASP A 114 -0.60 -2.83 3.75
C ASP A 114 -1.83 -2.87 4.67
N PHE A 115 -2.56 -1.75 4.72
CA PHE A 115 -3.76 -1.57 5.53
C PHE A 115 -4.87 -0.96 4.67
N ARG A 116 -6.07 -1.53 4.74
CA ARG A 116 -7.26 -0.96 4.10
C ARG A 116 -8.50 -1.10 4.99
N PHE A 117 -9.51 -0.28 4.70
CA PHE A 117 -10.66 -0.08 5.59
C PHE A 117 -11.97 -0.26 4.82
N ASP A 118 -12.87 -1.07 5.36
CA ASP A 118 -14.30 -1.11 5.02
C ASP A 118 -15.10 -0.52 6.19
N TYR A 119 -15.33 0.79 6.13
CA TYR A 119 -16.08 1.51 7.17
C TYR A 119 -17.54 1.08 7.28
N SER A 120 -18.14 0.58 6.20
CA SER A 120 -19.56 0.18 6.20
C SER A 120 -19.84 -1.01 7.12
N THR A 121 -18.80 -1.79 7.44
CA THR A 121 -18.88 -2.98 8.28
C THR A 121 -17.90 -2.94 9.45
N ASP A 122 -17.31 -1.78 9.74
CA ASP A 122 -16.32 -1.59 10.82
C ASP A 122 -15.12 -2.56 10.70
N ARG A 123 -14.57 -2.77 9.50
CA ARG A 123 -13.48 -3.73 9.26
C ARG A 123 -12.21 -3.08 8.70
N MET A 124 -11.09 -3.33 9.34
CA MET A 124 -9.74 -3.07 8.82
C MET A 124 -9.11 -4.39 8.36
N PHE A 125 -8.59 -4.40 7.15
CA PHE A 125 -7.86 -5.51 6.57
C PHE A 125 -6.38 -5.18 6.56
N ILE A 126 -5.58 -6.12 7.04
CA ILE A 126 -4.13 -5.98 7.11
C ILE A 126 -3.50 -7.15 6.38
N SER A 127 -2.71 -6.83 5.35
CA SER A 127 -1.92 -7.84 4.66
C SER A 127 -0.61 -8.10 5.39
N CYS A 128 -0.33 -9.38 5.56
CA CYS A 128 0.76 -9.87 6.37
C CYS A 128 1.59 -10.85 5.55
N TYR A 129 2.83 -10.48 5.27
CA TYR A 129 3.78 -11.35 4.60
C TYR A 129 4.47 -12.25 5.62
N GLY A 130 4.44 -13.57 5.40
CA GLY A 130 5.11 -14.53 6.28
C GLY A 130 6.62 -14.30 6.31
N ALA A 131 7.24 -14.36 7.48
CA ALA A 131 8.69 -14.30 7.60
C ALA A 131 9.36 -15.47 6.84
N ALA A 132 10.64 -15.33 6.49
CA ALA A 132 11.38 -16.39 5.78
C ALA A 132 11.37 -17.74 6.54
N SER A 133 11.30 -17.68 7.88
CA SER A 133 11.21 -18.85 8.77
C SER A 133 9.81 -19.46 8.87
N GLN A 134 8.76 -18.70 8.57
CA GLN A 134 7.35 -19.12 8.65
C GLN A 134 6.57 -18.46 7.50
N PRO A 135 6.57 -19.08 6.30
CA PRO A 135 6.20 -18.42 5.05
C PRO A 135 4.68 -18.16 4.89
N ILE A 136 3.87 -18.43 5.92
CA ILE A 136 2.42 -18.28 5.88
C ILE A 136 2.10 -16.79 5.88
N SER A 137 1.64 -16.32 4.73
CA SER A 137 1.16 -14.94 4.58
C SER A 137 -0.34 -14.94 4.78
N LYS A 138 -0.82 -13.98 5.57
CA LYS A 138 -2.21 -13.90 5.99
C LYS A 138 -2.82 -12.57 5.60
N ILE A 139 -4.13 -12.55 5.51
CA ILE A 139 -4.89 -11.33 5.78
C ILE A 139 -5.47 -11.47 7.19
N SER A 140 -5.24 -10.48 8.05
CA SER A 140 -5.99 -10.35 9.29
C SER A 140 -7.05 -9.27 9.13
N VAL A 141 -8.21 -9.50 9.74
CA VAL A 141 -9.36 -8.60 9.71
C VAL A 141 -9.65 -8.21 11.15
N HIS A 142 -9.65 -6.92 11.42
CA HIS A 142 -9.88 -6.35 12.75
C HIS A 142 -11.05 -5.38 12.71
N LYS A 143 -11.69 -5.15 13.86
CA LYS A 143 -12.59 -4.02 13.99
C LYS A 143 -11.83 -2.70 13.92
N ILE A 144 -12.40 -1.68 13.29
CA ILE A 144 -11.78 -0.34 13.29
C ILE A 144 -12.02 0.33 14.65
N SER A 145 -13.24 0.19 15.19
CA SER A 145 -13.69 0.83 16.43
C SER A 145 -12.84 0.47 17.66
N ASP A 146 -12.55 -0.82 17.86
CA ASP A 146 -11.89 -1.34 19.07
C ASP A 146 -10.63 -2.17 18.78
N LEU A 147 -10.23 -2.33 17.51
CA LEU A 147 -9.03 -3.05 17.06
C LEU A 147 -9.03 -4.57 17.30
N THR A 148 -10.14 -5.14 17.77
CA THR A 148 -10.26 -6.57 18.03
C THR A 148 -10.14 -7.39 16.76
N LEU A 149 -9.43 -8.53 16.83
CA LEU A 149 -9.34 -9.46 15.71
C LEU A 149 -10.70 -10.13 15.47
N ILE A 150 -11.20 -10.02 14.24
CA ILE A 150 -12.41 -10.70 13.78
C ILE A 150 -12.04 -12.08 13.23
N THR A 151 -11.08 -12.11 12.30
CA THR A 151 -10.61 -13.34 11.66
C THR A 151 -9.23 -13.17 11.05
N SER A 152 -8.59 -14.27 10.70
CA SER A 152 -7.42 -14.29 9.83
C SER A 152 -7.46 -15.52 8.94
N PHE A 153 -7.00 -15.39 7.71
CA PHE A 153 -6.96 -16.49 6.74
C PHE A 153 -5.72 -16.38 5.86
N ASP A 154 -5.33 -17.52 5.29
CA ASP A 154 -4.15 -17.60 4.44
C ASP A 154 -4.44 -16.98 3.07
N ALA A 155 -3.52 -16.12 2.64
CA ALA A 155 -3.66 -15.38 1.39
C ALA A 155 -2.34 -15.37 0.62
N ASP A 156 -1.75 -16.56 0.47
CA ASP A 156 -0.53 -16.87 -0.28
C ASP A 156 0.29 -15.64 -0.74
N LYS A 157 1.29 -15.28 0.06
CA LYS A 157 2.22 -14.18 -0.21
C LYS A 157 1.58 -12.80 -0.33
N ALA A 158 0.51 -12.52 0.43
CA ALA A 158 -0.13 -11.22 0.50
C ALA A 158 0.86 -10.06 0.73
N SER A 159 0.76 -9.02 -0.10
CA SER A 159 1.52 -7.76 0.01
C SER A 159 0.58 -6.55 -0.02
N GLY A 160 0.28 -5.96 -1.17
CA GLY A 160 -0.75 -4.93 -1.28
C GLY A 160 -2.16 -5.48 -1.10
N ILE A 161 -3.06 -4.65 -0.57
CA ILE A 161 -4.50 -4.93 -0.50
C ILE A 161 -5.30 -3.72 -0.95
N GLU A 162 -6.43 -3.96 -1.60
CA GLU A 162 -7.38 -2.93 -1.98
C GLU A 162 -8.82 -3.41 -1.76
N ILE A 163 -9.69 -2.55 -1.23
CA ILE A 163 -11.08 -2.87 -0.92
C ILE A 163 -11.99 -2.17 -1.92
N ASP A 164 -12.84 -2.95 -2.59
CA ASP A 164 -13.95 -2.43 -3.37
C ASP A 164 -15.25 -2.64 -2.59
N THR A 165 -15.63 -1.61 -1.84
CA THR A 165 -16.86 -1.62 -1.04
C THR A 165 -18.12 -1.63 -1.88
N THR A 166 -18.06 -1.19 -3.15
CA THR A 166 -19.22 -1.15 -4.05
C THR A 166 -19.53 -2.54 -4.59
N ALA A 167 -18.52 -3.25 -5.07
CA ALA A 167 -18.69 -4.62 -5.56
C ALA A 167 -18.64 -5.69 -4.46
N ARG A 168 -18.44 -5.28 -3.19
CA ARG A 168 -18.21 -6.17 -2.04
C ARG A 168 -17.08 -7.16 -2.29
N LYS A 169 -15.94 -6.67 -2.78
CA LYS A 169 -14.74 -7.47 -3.07
C LYS A 169 -13.50 -6.86 -2.43
N PHE A 170 -12.48 -7.68 -2.23
CA PHE A 170 -11.12 -7.17 -2.01
C PHE A 170 -10.11 -7.90 -2.87
N TYR A 171 -9.05 -7.17 -3.18
CA TYR A 171 -7.99 -7.58 -4.10
C TYR A 171 -6.69 -7.64 -3.32
N VAL A 172 -5.96 -8.75 -3.46
CA VAL A 172 -4.70 -8.99 -2.74
C VAL A 172 -3.60 -9.23 -3.76
N ALA A 173 -2.55 -8.42 -3.68
CA ALA A 173 -1.34 -8.60 -4.47
C ALA A 173 -0.52 -9.78 -3.94
N GLY A 174 -0.36 -10.82 -4.76
CA GLY A 174 0.44 -12.00 -4.45
C GLY A 174 1.91 -11.75 -4.76
N HIS A 175 2.67 -11.32 -3.74
CA HIS A 175 4.06 -10.85 -3.82
C HIS A 175 4.93 -11.71 -4.73
N THR A 176 5.21 -12.97 -4.36
CA THR A 176 6.01 -13.89 -5.19
C THR A 176 5.15 -14.87 -5.99
N SER A 177 3.83 -14.72 -5.94
CA SER A 177 2.89 -15.63 -6.60
C SER A 177 2.44 -15.14 -7.98
N ALA A 178 2.95 -13.97 -8.42
CA ALA A 178 2.72 -13.41 -9.75
C ALA A 178 1.22 -13.27 -10.12
N ASN A 179 0.38 -12.91 -9.15
CA ASN A 179 -1.06 -12.82 -9.33
C ASN A 179 -1.71 -11.74 -8.45
N ILE A 180 -2.98 -11.44 -8.76
CA ILE A 180 -3.90 -10.76 -7.85
C ILE A 180 -5.00 -11.75 -7.48
N LYS A 181 -5.23 -11.98 -6.20
CA LYS A 181 -6.39 -12.77 -5.73
C LYS A 181 -7.55 -11.84 -5.44
N VAL A 182 -8.73 -12.23 -5.90
CA VAL A 182 -9.98 -11.50 -5.67
C VAL A 182 -10.84 -12.33 -4.73
N TYR A 183 -11.25 -11.72 -3.64
CA TYR A 183 -12.04 -12.36 -2.61
C TYR A 183 -13.37 -11.64 -2.43
N ASP A 184 -14.36 -12.39 -1.98
CA ASP A 184 -15.62 -11.86 -1.50
C ASP A 184 -15.41 -11.16 -0.15
N LEU A 185 -15.88 -9.92 -0.03
CA LEU A 185 -15.59 -9.08 1.13
C LEU A 185 -16.31 -9.53 2.39
N ASP A 186 -17.40 -10.28 2.26
CA ASP A 186 -18.26 -10.64 3.40
C ASP A 186 -17.98 -12.07 3.89
N THR A 187 -17.68 -12.98 2.97
CA THR A 187 -17.40 -14.40 3.26
C THR A 187 -15.91 -14.74 3.27
N TYR A 188 -15.05 -13.85 2.77
CA TYR A 188 -13.60 -14.07 2.58
C TYR A 188 -13.26 -15.23 1.63
N SER A 189 -14.23 -15.68 0.83
CA SER A 189 -14.03 -16.76 -0.15
C SER A 189 -13.26 -16.25 -1.37
N LEU A 190 -12.37 -17.08 -1.92
CA LEU A 190 -11.64 -16.76 -3.15
C LEU A 190 -12.61 -16.83 -4.33
N LEU A 191 -12.80 -15.71 -5.02
CA LEU A 191 -13.67 -15.59 -6.19
C LEU A 191 -12.92 -15.75 -7.50
N ASN A 192 -11.69 -15.23 -7.56
CA ASN A 192 -10.89 -15.24 -8.78
C ASN A 192 -9.39 -15.13 -8.48
N THR A 193 -8.57 -15.58 -9.42
CA THR A 193 -7.12 -15.34 -9.44
C THR A 193 -6.75 -14.75 -10.79
N ILE A 194 -6.32 -13.50 -10.78
CA ILE A 194 -5.93 -12.75 -11.97
C ILE A 194 -4.43 -12.94 -12.19
N THR A 195 -4.09 -13.44 -13.36
CA THR A 195 -2.71 -13.55 -13.84
C THR A 195 -2.52 -12.71 -15.09
N GLY A 196 -1.28 -12.36 -15.38
CA GLY A 196 -0.91 -11.75 -16.64
C GLY A 196 -0.40 -12.79 -17.65
N SER A 197 -0.48 -12.48 -18.94
CA SER A 197 0.11 -13.29 -20.01
C SER A 197 0.81 -12.41 -21.06
N GLY A 198 1.82 -12.97 -21.72
CA GLY A 198 2.59 -12.25 -22.75
C GLY A 198 3.18 -10.96 -22.20
N ASP A 199 2.97 -9.85 -22.90
CA ASP A 199 3.44 -8.54 -22.45
C ASP A 199 2.88 -8.11 -21.10
N PHE A 200 1.70 -8.60 -20.72
CA PHE A 200 1.04 -8.27 -19.46
C PHE A 200 1.37 -9.23 -18.32
N ALA A 201 2.28 -10.20 -18.52
CA ALA A 201 2.71 -11.14 -17.49
C ALA A 201 3.08 -10.43 -16.18
N LEU A 202 2.68 -11.01 -15.05
CA LEU A 202 3.06 -10.54 -13.72
C LEU A 202 4.25 -11.36 -13.20
N SER A 203 5.03 -10.79 -12.28
CA SER A 203 6.12 -11.50 -11.63
C SER A 203 6.15 -11.28 -10.13
N LEU A 204 6.41 -10.05 -9.68
CA LEU A 204 6.50 -9.73 -8.26
C LEU A 204 5.56 -8.59 -7.95
N VAL A 205 4.35 -8.91 -7.53
CA VAL A 205 3.27 -7.93 -7.39
C VAL A 205 3.25 -7.39 -5.98
N TYR A 206 3.68 -6.15 -5.79
CA TYR A 206 3.89 -5.58 -4.46
C TYR A 206 2.69 -4.79 -3.96
N GLY A 207 1.99 -4.12 -4.88
CA GLY A 207 0.93 -3.18 -4.55
C GLY A 207 -0.21 -3.22 -5.55
N ILE A 208 -1.38 -2.82 -5.05
CA ILE A 208 -2.58 -2.60 -5.83
C ILE A 208 -3.34 -1.43 -5.23
N THR A 209 -3.88 -0.55 -6.07
CA THR A 209 -4.61 0.64 -5.61
C THR A 209 -5.72 1.00 -6.58
N GLN A 210 -6.91 1.29 -6.08
CA GLN A 210 -8.06 1.68 -6.90
C GLN A 210 -8.04 3.17 -7.22
N ASP A 211 -8.48 3.54 -8.44
CA ASP A 211 -8.78 4.94 -8.76
C ASP A 211 -10.09 5.35 -8.07
N PRO A 212 -10.07 6.31 -7.14
CA PRO A 212 -11.28 6.76 -6.47
C PRO A 212 -12.27 7.48 -7.41
N SER A 213 -11.78 8.02 -8.53
CA SER A 213 -12.63 8.69 -9.54
C SER A 213 -13.21 7.74 -10.59
N ASN A 214 -12.62 6.56 -10.73
CA ASN A 214 -13.11 5.53 -11.64
C ASN A 214 -13.00 4.16 -10.97
N SER A 215 -14.12 3.73 -10.40
CA SER A 215 -14.19 2.49 -9.66
C SER A 215 -14.04 1.25 -10.54
N ASP A 216 -13.81 1.31 -11.86
CA ASP A 216 -13.50 0.12 -12.67
C ASP A 216 -12.00 -0.15 -12.78
N TYR A 217 -11.14 0.79 -12.41
CA TYR A 217 -9.70 0.68 -12.62
C TYR A 217 -8.88 0.57 -11.34
N MET A 218 -7.85 -0.27 -11.39
CA MET A 218 -6.82 -0.40 -10.37
C MET A 218 -5.43 -0.35 -11.01
N ILE A 219 -4.48 0.21 -10.29
CA ILE A 219 -3.06 0.18 -10.66
C ILE A 219 -2.37 -0.90 -9.86
N ILE A 220 -1.58 -1.71 -10.54
CA ILE A 220 -0.77 -2.78 -9.98
C ILE A 220 0.69 -2.38 -10.08
N GLN A 221 1.45 -2.49 -8.99
CA GLN A 221 2.90 -2.31 -8.96
C GLN A 221 3.60 -3.66 -9.12
N ASP A 222 4.18 -3.93 -10.30
CA ASP A 222 5.05 -5.09 -10.50
C ASP A 222 6.50 -4.67 -10.31
N TYR A 223 7.01 -5.01 -9.13
CA TYR A 223 8.33 -4.64 -8.65
C TYR A 223 9.45 -5.27 -9.47
N ASN A 224 9.31 -6.53 -9.89
CA ASN A 224 10.40 -7.25 -10.57
C ASN A 224 10.46 -6.91 -12.06
N LEU A 225 9.29 -6.75 -12.70
CA LEU A 225 9.23 -6.31 -14.10
C LEU A 225 9.31 -4.80 -14.28
N ASN A 226 9.54 -4.05 -13.19
CA ASN A 226 9.73 -2.59 -13.17
C ASN A 226 8.64 -1.85 -13.95
N LYS A 227 7.38 -2.19 -13.69
CA LYS A 227 6.24 -1.68 -14.44
C LYS A 227 5.02 -1.45 -13.56
N LEU A 228 4.15 -0.58 -14.04
CA LEU A 228 2.79 -0.45 -13.54
C LEU A 228 1.82 -1.03 -14.55
N CYS A 229 0.85 -1.80 -14.08
CA CYS A 229 -0.20 -2.39 -14.89
C CYS A 229 -1.56 -1.78 -14.52
N LEU A 230 -2.42 -1.60 -15.50
CA LEU A 230 -3.81 -1.19 -15.32
C LEU A 230 -4.71 -2.43 -15.37
N LEU A 231 -5.36 -2.71 -14.26
CA LEU A 231 -6.39 -3.72 -14.15
C LEU A 231 -7.76 -3.08 -14.40
N GLN A 232 -8.53 -3.65 -15.32
CA GLN A 232 -9.95 -3.39 -15.45
C GLN A 232 -10.74 -4.45 -14.66
N LYS A 233 -11.55 -4.03 -13.70
CA LYS A 233 -12.23 -4.93 -12.75
C LYS A 233 -13.47 -5.59 -13.32
N SER A 234 -14.20 -4.89 -14.17
CA SER A 234 -15.39 -5.40 -14.85
C SER A 234 -15.10 -6.67 -15.64
N THR A 235 -13.90 -6.78 -16.19
CA THR A 235 -13.41 -7.97 -16.91
C THR A 235 -12.36 -8.77 -16.13
N ASN A 236 -11.82 -8.25 -15.03
CA ASN A 236 -10.66 -8.79 -14.31
C ASN A 236 -9.43 -9.01 -15.21
N THR A 237 -9.17 -8.10 -16.16
CA THR A 237 -8.06 -8.21 -17.11
C THR A 237 -7.08 -7.06 -16.99
N ILE A 238 -5.79 -7.36 -17.14
CA ILE A 238 -4.76 -6.33 -17.31
C ILE A 238 -4.81 -5.85 -18.75
N ILE A 239 -5.11 -4.56 -18.94
CA ILE A 239 -5.38 -3.99 -20.28
C ILE A 239 -4.31 -3.01 -20.76
N LYS A 240 -3.46 -2.53 -19.85
CA LYS A 240 -2.40 -1.58 -20.18
C LYS A 240 -1.24 -1.72 -19.20
N GLN A 241 -0.05 -1.34 -19.65
CA GLN A 241 1.11 -1.27 -18.79
C GLN A 241 2.03 -0.12 -19.19
N ILE A 242 2.82 0.34 -18.24
CA ILE A 242 3.86 1.35 -18.43
C ILE A 242 5.13 0.84 -17.73
N LYS A 243 6.24 0.81 -18.45
CA LYS A 243 7.53 0.27 -17.97
C LYS A 243 8.42 1.38 -17.45
N GLY A 244 9.47 1.02 -16.70
CA GLY A 244 10.49 1.95 -16.21
C GLY A 244 10.40 2.30 -14.72
N PHE A 245 9.45 1.71 -14.00
CA PHE A 245 9.21 1.99 -12.59
C PHE A 245 10.04 1.05 -11.73
N THR A 246 11.35 1.30 -11.68
CA THR A 246 12.27 0.43 -10.95
C THR A 246 11.89 0.36 -9.48
N SER A 247 11.66 -0.87 -8.99
CA SER A 247 11.31 -1.13 -7.58
C SER A 247 10.03 -0.43 -7.11
N ALA A 248 9.01 -0.34 -7.97
CA ALA A 248 7.68 0.14 -7.59
C ALA A 248 7.06 -0.76 -6.51
N ARG A 249 6.54 -0.16 -5.43
CA ARG A 249 5.98 -0.91 -4.30
C ARG A 249 4.51 -0.62 -4.05
N LEU A 250 4.19 0.52 -3.46
CA LEU A 250 2.82 0.92 -3.14
C LEU A 250 2.49 2.25 -3.80
N SER A 251 1.20 2.53 -3.97
CA SER A 251 0.73 3.78 -4.53
C SER A 251 -0.49 4.34 -3.83
N VAL A 252 -0.72 5.63 -4.04
CA VAL A 252 -1.98 6.29 -3.70
C VAL A 252 -2.42 7.17 -4.85
N PHE A 253 -3.73 7.32 -5.00
CA PHE A 253 -4.32 8.35 -5.84
C PHE A 253 -4.52 9.62 -5.03
N ILE A 254 -4.11 10.74 -5.60
CA ILE A 254 -4.39 12.07 -5.06
C ILE A 254 -4.81 12.92 -6.26
N ASN A 255 -6.10 13.26 -6.31
CA ASN A 255 -6.74 13.85 -7.48
C ASN A 255 -6.50 12.97 -8.74
N ASP A 256 -6.09 13.58 -9.86
CA ASP A 256 -5.82 12.88 -11.13
C ASP A 256 -4.39 12.38 -11.30
N LYS A 257 -3.68 12.18 -10.17
CA LYS A 257 -2.29 11.74 -10.16
C LYS A 257 -2.13 10.50 -9.30
N ILE A 258 -1.17 9.67 -9.70
CA ILE A 258 -0.77 8.47 -8.97
C ILE A 258 0.61 8.75 -8.37
N TYR A 259 0.74 8.58 -7.06
CA TYR A 259 2.00 8.72 -6.34
C TYR A 259 2.50 7.31 -6.02
N VAL A 260 3.70 6.97 -6.47
CA VAL A 260 4.24 5.60 -6.36
C VAL A 260 5.58 5.62 -5.65
N THR A 261 5.72 4.80 -4.61
CA THR A 261 7.01 4.59 -3.95
C THR A 261 7.91 3.75 -4.83
N LEU A 262 9.10 4.28 -5.11
CA LEU A 262 10.15 3.60 -5.86
C LEU A 262 11.35 3.37 -4.93
N GLY A 263 11.43 2.14 -4.40
CA GLY A 263 12.39 1.76 -3.37
C GLY A 263 13.79 1.42 -3.90
N ASN A 264 14.69 1.06 -2.98
CA ASN A 264 16.04 0.52 -3.17
C ASN A 264 17.00 1.34 -4.07
N THR A 265 16.73 1.40 -5.37
CA THR A 265 17.64 1.92 -6.39
C THR A 265 17.38 3.37 -6.74
N THR A 266 16.11 3.77 -6.82
CA THR A 266 15.71 5.12 -7.23
C THR A 266 15.52 6.03 -6.02
N ASN A 267 14.99 5.50 -4.91
CA ASN A 267 14.86 6.22 -3.64
C ASN A 267 13.98 7.47 -3.78
N ARG A 268 12.88 7.35 -4.52
CA ARG A 268 11.96 8.45 -4.84
C ARG A 268 10.50 8.06 -4.66
N VAL A 269 9.64 9.07 -4.66
CA VAL A 269 8.21 8.88 -4.97
C VAL A 269 7.94 9.57 -6.30
N ALA A 270 7.53 8.77 -7.30
CA ALA A 270 7.17 9.28 -8.61
C ALA A 270 5.73 9.79 -8.61
N VAL A 271 5.52 10.91 -9.32
CA VAL A 271 4.20 11.47 -9.59
C VAL A 271 3.87 11.18 -11.04
N ILE A 272 2.78 10.45 -11.24
CA ILE A 272 2.41 9.88 -12.53
C ILE A 272 1.07 10.46 -12.95
N LYS A 273 0.97 10.90 -14.21
CA LYS A 273 -0.31 11.23 -14.82
C LYS A 273 -1.08 9.94 -15.10
N LYS A 274 -2.38 9.91 -14.78
CA LYS A 274 -3.27 8.80 -15.21
C LYS A 274 -3.09 8.52 -16.71
N PHE A 275 -3.14 7.25 -17.08
CA PHE A 275 -2.79 6.78 -18.42
C PHE A 275 -3.92 5.97 -19.07
N TYR A 276 -5.17 6.25 -18.71
CA TYR A 276 -6.40 5.67 -19.28
C TYR A 276 -7.51 6.71 -19.30
#